data_AF-A0A6B3C9D2-F1
#
_entry.id   AF-A0A6B3C9D2-F1
#
_cell.length_a   1.000
_cell.length_b   1.000
_cell.length_c   1.000
_cell.angle_alpha   90.00
_cell.angle_beta   90.00
_cell.angle_gamma   90.00
#
_symmetry.space_group_name_H-M   'P 1'
#
loop_
_entity.id
_entity.type
_entity.pdbx_description
1 polymer ?
#
loop_
_entity_poly.entity_id
_entity_poly.type
_entity_poly.pdbx_seq_one_letter_code
_entity_poly.pdbx_strand_id
1 'polypeptide(L)'
;TVRPKGRHWTNAEVADELKRVNPDLKAGGVYLSQLRTGKRANPSPDLLAALAKFFGVSVAYFFDDEVAESVLSEVAAIEALRQAGVRSVAMRAAGMKKENLQAITAIMDQYRQMQGLPPVTDPSDPADPE
;
A
#
# COMPACT_ATOMS: atom_id res chain seq x y z
N THR A 1 -8.79 -3.20 -0.92
CA THR A 1 -8.89 -2.54 0.40
C THR A 1 -8.32 -1.14 0.39
N VAL A 2 -8.94 -0.20 1.10
CA VAL A 2 -8.39 1.15 1.28
C VAL A 2 -7.12 1.05 2.13
N ARG A 3 -6.02 1.62 1.64
CA ARG A 3 -4.74 1.69 2.36
C ARG A 3 -4.91 2.60 3.59
N PRO A 4 -4.59 2.17 4.82
CA PRO A 4 -4.72 3.01 6.00
C PRO A 4 -3.78 4.20 5.81
N LYS A 5 -4.30 5.43 5.87
CA LYS A 5 -3.46 6.65 5.74
C LYS A 5 -2.58 6.66 4.48
N GLY A 6 -3.04 6.02 3.39
CA GLY A 6 -2.29 5.88 2.14
C GLY A 6 -1.00 5.07 2.22
N ARG A 7 -0.67 4.46 3.37
CA ARG A 7 0.48 3.57 3.53
C ARG A 7 0.11 2.10 3.31
N HIS A 8 1.10 1.27 3.04
CA HIS A 8 0.88 -0.17 2.98
C HIS A 8 0.45 -0.72 4.34
N TRP A 9 -0.47 -1.68 4.32
CA TRP A 9 -0.82 -2.46 5.49
C TRP A 9 0.40 -3.21 6.02
N THR A 10 0.62 -3.16 7.33
CA THR A 10 1.62 -4.03 7.98
C THR A 10 1.05 -5.43 8.21
N ASN A 11 1.92 -6.43 8.34
CA ASN A 11 1.49 -7.78 8.69
C ASN A 11 0.71 -7.83 10.02
N ALA A 12 1.04 -6.96 10.98
CA ALA A 12 0.30 -6.88 12.24
C ALA A 12 -1.13 -6.37 12.01
N GLU A 13 -1.28 -5.27 11.27
CA GLU A 13 -2.61 -4.72 10.98
C GLU A 13 -3.49 -5.67 10.15
N VAL A 14 -2.90 -6.37 9.17
CA VAL A 14 -3.65 -7.39 8.41
C VAL A 14 -4.09 -8.51 9.37
N ALA A 15 -3.19 -9.03 10.21
CA ALA A 15 -3.52 -10.08 11.15
C ALA A 15 -4.63 -9.67 12.14
N ASP A 16 -4.58 -8.45 12.66
CA ASP A 16 -5.57 -7.92 13.59
C ASP A 16 -6.94 -7.74 12.90
N GLU A 17 -6.95 -7.25 11.67
CA GLU A 17 -8.17 -7.10 10.89
C GLU A 17 -8.80 -8.46 10.53
N LEU A 18 -7.97 -9.45 10.18
CA LEU A 18 -8.45 -10.81 9.92
C LEU A 18 -9.06 -11.44 11.17
N LYS A 19 -8.43 -11.27 12.33
CA LYS A 19 -8.97 -11.74 13.62
C LYS A 19 -10.27 -11.03 14.02
N ARG A 20 -10.40 -9.74 13.70
CA ARG A 20 -11.63 -8.98 13.95
C ARG A 20 -12.81 -9.55 13.18
N VAL A 21 -12.58 -10.02 11.95
CA VAL A 21 -13.61 -10.63 11.10
C VAL A 21 -13.83 -12.10 11.43
N ASN A 22 -12.78 -12.84 11.80
CA ASN A 22 -12.84 -14.24 12.19
C ASN A 22 -11.94 -14.51 13.43
N PRO A 23 -12.49 -14.47 14.64
CA PRO A 23 -11.72 -14.64 15.88
C PRO A 23 -11.00 -15.99 16.01
N ASP A 24 -11.52 -17.04 15.36
CA ASP A 24 -10.95 -18.39 15.42
C ASP A 24 -9.75 -18.57 14.47
N LEU A 25 -9.50 -17.59 13.60
CA LEU A 25 -8.40 -17.65 12.64
C LEU A 25 -7.05 -17.47 13.33
N LYS A 26 -6.23 -18.51 13.27
CA LYS A 26 -4.86 -18.52 13.81
C LYS A 26 -3.87 -17.82 12.86
N ALA A 27 -4.03 -16.52 12.67
CA ALA A 27 -3.15 -15.70 11.84
C ALA A 27 -2.56 -14.54 12.64
N GLY A 28 -1.30 -14.63 13.05
CA GLY A 28 -0.56 -13.54 13.68
C GLY A 28 0.37 -12.84 12.70
N GLY A 29 0.78 -11.60 12.98
CA GLY A 29 1.69 -10.84 12.11
C GLY A 29 3.03 -11.54 11.85
N VAL A 30 3.54 -12.29 12.82
CA VAL A 30 4.75 -13.14 12.66
C VAL A 30 4.50 -14.26 11.65
N TYR A 31 3.34 -14.92 11.71
CA TYR A 31 3.00 -16.00 10.78
C TYR A 31 2.82 -15.47 9.35
N LEU A 32 2.16 -14.32 9.17
CA LEU A 32 2.07 -13.65 7.87
C LEU A 32 3.46 -13.27 7.33
N SER A 33 4.38 -12.83 8.20
CA SER A 33 5.78 -12.58 7.82
C SER A 33 6.48 -13.85 7.34
N GLN A 34 6.26 -14.99 8.01
CA GLN A 34 6.82 -16.28 7.60
C GLN A 34 6.25 -16.76 6.27
N LEU A 35 4.96 -16.55 6.01
CA LEU A 35 4.34 -16.85 4.71
C LEU A 35 4.93 -15.97 3.60
N ARG A 36 5.06 -14.66 3.83
CA ARG A 36 5.63 -13.71 2.86
C ARG A 36 7.09 -14.00 2.50
N THR A 37 7.85 -14.55 3.46
CA THR A 37 9.27 -14.91 3.27
C THR A 37 9.48 -16.35 2.81
N GLY A 38 8.41 -17.13 2.65
CA GLY A 38 8.49 -18.55 2.29
C GLY A 38 8.98 -19.47 3.40
N LYS A 39 9.31 -18.96 4.60
CA LYS A 39 9.67 -19.79 5.77
C LYS A 39 8.54 -20.75 6.17
N ARG A 40 7.30 -20.37 5.87
CA ARG A 40 6.12 -21.24 5.85
C ARG A 40 5.50 -21.11 4.46
N ALA A 41 5.02 -22.22 3.91
CA ALA A 41 4.42 -22.25 2.58
C ALA A 41 3.04 -22.92 2.53
N ASN A 42 2.55 -23.44 3.66
CA ASN A 42 1.27 -24.15 3.72
C ASN A 42 0.29 -23.43 4.67
N PRO A 43 -0.36 -22.34 4.21
CA PRO A 43 -1.45 -21.69 4.93
C PRO A 43 -2.73 -22.54 4.89
N SER A 44 -3.60 -22.40 5.89
CA SER A 44 -4.91 -23.08 5.86
C SER A 44 -5.83 -22.49 4.78
N PRO A 45 -6.77 -23.28 4.23
CA PRO A 45 -7.79 -22.76 3.31
C PRO A 45 -8.57 -21.58 3.87
N ASP A 46 -8.91 -21.62 5.17
CA ASP A 46 -9.62 -20.53 5.85
C ASP A 46 -8.81 -19.23 5.85
N LEU A 47 -7.48 -19.31 6.01
CA LEU A 47 -6.61 -18.15 5.95
C LEU A 47 -6.54 -17.58 4.53
N LEU A 48 -6.43 -18.44 3.51
CA LEU A 48 -6.42 -18.01 2.12
C LEU A 48 -7.73 -17.33 1.73
N ALA A 49 -8.88 -17.90 2.12
CA ALA A 49 -10.19 -17.29 1.90
C ALA A 49 -10.33 -15.93 2.61
N ALA A 50 -9.84 -15.83 3.86
CA ALA A 50 -9.88 -14.58 4.62
C ALA A 50 -8.97 -13.51 4.00
N LEU A 51 -7.77 -13.89 3.54
CA LEU A 51 -6.86 -12.99 2.81
C LEU A 51 -7.44 -12.54 1.47
N ALA A 52 -8.04 -13.46 0.71
CA ALA A 52 -8.70 -13.13 -0.56
C ALA A 52 -9.80 -12.08 -0.35
N LYS A 53 -10.67 -12.31 0.64
CA LYS A 53 -11.72 -11.37 1.02
C LYS A 53 -11.16 -10.03 1.50
N PHE A 54 -10.09 -10.05 2.30
CA PHE A 54 -9.42 -8.84 2.76
C PHE A 54 -8.85 -8.03 1.60
N PHE A 55 -8.17 -8.65 0.64
CA PHE A 55 -7.61 -7.91 -0.50
C PHE A 55 -8.65 -7.57 -1.57
N GLY A 56 -9.80 -8.23 -1.57
CA GLY A 56 -10.87 -8.06 -2.55
C GLY A 56 -10.57 -8.81 -3.85
N VAL A 57 -9.85 -9.93 -3.77
CA VAL A 57 -9.51 -10.80 -4.91
C VAL A 57 -10.24 -12.13 -4.77
N SER A 58 -10.38 -12.88 -5.87
CA SER A 58 -10.84 -14.26 -5.83
C SER A 58 -9.85 -15.13 -5.06
N VAL A 59 -10.33 -16.14 -4.31
CA VAL A 59 -9.43 -17.12 -3.66
C VAL A 59 -8.62 -17.92 -4.67
N ALA A 60 -9.12 -18.05 -5.91
CA ALA A 60 -8.41 -18.68 -7.02
C ALA A 60 -7.07 -17.98 -7.33
N TYR A 61 -6.90 -16.70 -6.98
CA TYR A 61 -5.64 -15.97 -7.10
C TYR A 61 -4.44 -16.71 -6.47
N PHE A 62 -4.68 -17.52 -5.43
CA PHE A 62 -3.62 -18.25 -4.74
C PHE A 62 -3.26 -19.61 -5.39
N PHE A 63 -4.02 -20.07 -6.38
CA PHE A 63 -3.91 -21.41 -6.94
C PHE A 63 -3.88 -21.46 -8.47
N ASP A 64 -4.37 -20.42 -9.13
CA ASP A 64 -4.49 -20.32 -10.58
C ASP A 64 -3.61 -19.17 -11.08
N ASP A 65 -2.54 -19.54 -11.79
CA ASP A 65 -1.55 -18.59 -12.31
C ASP A 65 -2.14 -17.65 -13.36
N GLU A 66 -3.14 -18.08 -14.14
CA GLU A 66 -3.81 -17.20 -15.12
C GLU A 66 -4.64 -16.13 -14.41
N VAL A 67 -5.37 -16.51 -13.36
CA VAL A 67 -6.11 -15.57 -12.50
C VAL A 67 -5.14 -14.62 -11.79
N ALA A 68 -4.02 -15.13 -11.30
CA ALA A 68 -3.00 -14.32 -10.65
C ALA A 68 -2.42 -13.27 -11.60
N GLU A 69 -2.04 -13.68 -12.82
CA GLU A 69 -1.48 -12.80 -13.84
C GLU A 69 -2.46 -11.71 -14.28
N SER A 70 -3.75 -12.06 -14.46
CA SER A 70 -4.79 -11.08 -14.79
C SER A 70 -4.90 -9.99 -13.72
N VAL A 71 -4.96 -10.39 -12.44
CA VAL A 71 -5.04 -9.45 -11.31
C VAL A 71 -3.79 -8.58 -11.23
N LEU A 72 -2.59 -9.16 -11.41
CA LEU A 72 -1.33 -8.42 -11.39
C LEU A 72 -1.24 -7.41 -12.54
N SER A 73 -1.68 -7.77 -13.73
CA SER A 73 -1.74 -6.87 -14.90
C SER A 73 -2.67 -5.68 -14.66
N GLU A 74 -3.85 -5.91 -14.08
CA GLU A 74 -4.78 -4.83 -13.71
C GLU A 74 -4.17 -3.86 -12.68
N VAL A 75 -3.51 -4.41 -11.66
CA VAL A 75 -2.81 -3.60 -10.65
C VAL A 75 -1.70 -2.76 -11.29
N ALA A 76 -0.91 -3.36 -12.18
CA ALA A 76 0.16 -2.67 -12.90
C ALA A 76 -0.37 -1.53 -13.78
N ALA A 77 -1.50 -1.73 -14.46
CA ALA A 77 -2.14 -0.70 -15.26
C ALA A 77 -2.60 0.50 -14.40
N ILE A 78 -3.19 0.24 -13.23
CA ILE A 78 -3.59 1.29 -12.28
C ILE A 78 -2.37 2.07 -11.76
N GLU A 79 -1.28 1.38 -11.45
CA GLU A 79 -0.03 2.02 -11.03
C GLU A 79 0.57 2.90 -12.13
N ALA A 80 0.55 2.43 -13.38
CA ALA A 80 1.01 3.23 -14.53
C ALA A 80 0.19 4.52 -14.68
N LEU A 81 -1.14 4.46 -14.53
CA LEU A 81 -2.01 5.63 -14.56
C LEU A 81 -1.70 6.61 -13.41
N ARG A 82 -1.46 6.10 -12.20
CA ARG A 82 -1.05 6.93 -11.05
C ARG A 82 0.27 7.65 -11.32
N GLN A 83 1.26 6.94 -11.89
CA GLN A 83 2.57 7.53 -12.22
C GLN A 83 2.47 8.58 -13.33
N ALA A 84 1.61 8.37 -14.32
CA ALA A 84 1.34 9.38 -15.35
C ALA A 84 0.79 10.67 -14.73
N GLY A 85 -0.12 10.56 -13.75
CA GLY A 85 -0.61 11.70 -12.97
C GLY A 85 0.49 12.46 -12.23
N VAL A 86 1.39 11.73 -11.54
CA VAL A 86 2.54 12.34 -10.83
C VAL A 86 3.46 13.07 -11.81
N ARG A 87 3.80 12.45 -12.95
CA ARG A 87 4.61 13.08 -13.99
C ARG A 87 3.97 14.35 -14.54
N SER A 88 2.65 14.35 -14.71
CA SER A 88 1.87 15.50 -15.18
C SER A 88 1.97 16.70 -14.22
N VAL A 89 2.01 16.46 -12.90
CA VAL A 89 2.23 17.50 -11.88
C VAL A 89 3.66 18.03 -11.95
N ALA A 90 4.66 17.15 -12.03
CA ALA A 90 6.07 17.55 -12.13
C ALA A 90 6.33 18.43 -13.36
N MET A 91 5.75 18.10 -14.51
CA MET A 91 5.87 18.90 -15.74
C MET A 91 5.23 20.30 -15.62
N ARG A 92 4.20 20.47 -14.78
CA ARG A 92 3.60 21.79 -14.51
C ARG A 92 4.41 22.61 -13.52
N ALA A 93 5.05 21.95 -12.56
CA ALA A 93 5.94 22.59 -11.61
C ALA A 93 7.26 23.06 -12.26
N ALA A 94 7.66 22.42 -13.37
CA ALA A 94 8.88 22.76 -14.09
C ALA A 94 8.87 24.23 -14.58
N GLY A 95 9.92 24.98 -14.26
CA GLY A 95 10.09 26.38 -14.65
C GLY A 95 9.38 27.40 -13.74
N MET A 96 8.71 26.95 -12.68
CA MET A 96 8.15 27.87 -11.67
C MET A 96 9.27 28.53 -10.85
N LYS A 97 9.04 29.77 -10.42
CA LYS A 97 9.89 30.45 -9.43
C LYS A 97 9.86 29.69 -8.11
N LYS A 98 10.97 29.75 -7.35
CA LYS A 98 11.14 29.01 -6.09
C LYS A 98 10.03 29.34 -5.08
N GLU A 99 9.65 30.60 -4.97
CA GLU A 99 8.64 31.08 -4.02
C GLU A 99 7.25 30.49 -4.35
N ASN A 100 6.90 30.42 -5.64
CA ASN A 100 5.64 29.84 -6.09
C ASN A 100 5.62 28.32 -5.92
N LEU A 101 6.76 27.67 -6.15
CA LEU A 101 6.90 26.23 -5.91
C LEU A 101 6.71 25.90 -4.43
N GLN A 102 7.32 26.67 -3.53
CA GLN A 102 7.13 26.53 -2.08
C GLN A 102 5.66 26.69 -1.66
N ALA A 103 4.96 27.69 -2.22
CA ALA A 103 3.54 27.89 -1.93
C ALA A 103 2.67 26.70 -2.36
N ILE A 104 2.91 26.14 -3.55
CA ILE A 104 2.18 24.94 -4.02
C ILE A 104 2.53 23.72 -3.17
N THR A 105 3.80 23.53 -2.81
CA THR A 105 4.21 22.43 -1.93
C THR A 105 3.51 22.50 -0.57
N ALA A 106 3.44 23.68 0.05
CA ALA A 106 2.75 23.86 1.32
C ALA A 106 1.25 23.51 1.24
N ILE A 107 0.58 23.89 0.14
CA ILE A 107 -0.82 23.51 -0.11
C ILE A 107 -0.94 21.98 -0.27
N MET A 108 -0.05 21.36 -1.05
CA MET A 108 -0.04 19.90 -1.22
C MET A 108 0.16 19.18 0.13
N ASP A 109 1.08 19.64 0.96
CA ASP A 109 1.33 19.08 2.29
C ASP A 109 0.13 19.21 3.22
N GLN A 110 -0.55 20.35 3.19
CA GLN A 110 -1.80 20.54 3.94
C GLN A 110 -2.88 19.53 3.51
N TYR A 111 -3.07 19.33 2.20
CA TYR A 111 -4.02 18.32 1.71
C TYR A 111 -3.63 16.89 2.11
N ARG A 112 -2.34 16.57 2.08
CA ARG A 112 -1.82 15.28 2.54
C ARG A 112 -2.12 15.05 4.03
N GLN A 113 -1.88 16.07 4.86
CA GLN A 113 -2.15 16.01 6.29
C GLN A 113 -3.65 15.81 6.58
N MET A 114 -4.54 16.49 5.85
CA MET A 114 -6.00 16.29 5.97
C MET A 114 -6.43 14.86 5.60
N GLN A 115 -5.72 14.22 4.67
CA GLN A 115 -5.93 12.81 4.31
C GLN A 115 -5.22 11.83 5.26
N GLY A 116 -4.54 12.34 6.29
CA GLY A 116 -3.75 11.55 7.23
C GLY A 116 -2.52 10.89 6.60
N LEU A 117 -2.09 11.33 5.42
CA LEU A 117 -0.90 10.80 4.76
C LEU A 117 0.37 11.21 5.52
N PRO A 118 1.43 10.38 5.52
CA PRO A 118 2.69 10.74 6.15
C PRO A 118 3.31 11.98 5.48
N PRO A 119 4.08 12.79 6.22
CA PRO A 119 4.83 13.90 5.63
C PRO A 119 5.81 13.38 4.58
N VAL A 120 6.09 14.18 3.54
CA VAL A 120 7.17 13.89 2.59
C VAL A 120 8.45 14.46 3.18
N THR A 121 9.39 13.61 3.55
CA THR A 121 10.76 14.05 3.86
C THR A 121 11.52 14.19 2.56
N ASP A 122 11.88 15.41 2.21
CA ASP A 122 12.77 15.66 1.07
C ASP A 122 14.16 15.09 1.43
N PRO A 123 14.77 14.21 0.62
CA PRO A 123 16.08 13.63 0.93
C PRO A 123 17.22 14.66 1.04
N SER A 124 16.96 15.94 0.73
CA SER A 124 17.89 17.05 0.93
C SER A 124 17.83 17.71 2.32
N ASP A 125 16.96 17.26 3.22
CA ASP A 125 16.95 17.70 4.61
C ASP A 125 17.83 16.75 5.43
N PRO A 126 19.04 17.16 5.87
CA PRO A 126 19.88 16.30 6.68
C PRO A 126 19.13 16.01 7.98
N ALA A 127 18.82 14.73 8.21
CA ALA A 127 18.25 14.26 9.45
C ALA A 127 19.08 14.81 10.63
N ASP A 128 18.42 15.57 11.51
CA ASP A 128 19.00 15.92 12.81
C ASP A 128 19.39 14.62 13.53
N PRO A 129 20.66 14.44 13.91
CA PRO A 129 21.05 13.32 14.74
C PRO A 129 20.50 13.54 16.15
N GLU A 130 19.73 12.57 16.63
CA GLU A 130 19.31 12.42 18.04
C GLU A 130 20.51 12.24 18.97
#